data_AF-A0A8H7RD48-F1
#
_entry.id   AF-A0A8H7RD48-F1
#
_cell.length_a   1.000
_cell.length_b   1.000
_cell.length_c   1.000
_cell.angle_alpha   90.00
_cell.angle_beta   90.00
_cell.angle_gamma   90.00
#
_symmetry.space_group_name_H-M   'P 1'
#
loop_
_entity.id
_entity.type
_entity.pdbx_description
1 polymer ?
#
loop_
_entity_poly.entity_id
_entity_poly.type
_entity_poly.pdbx_seq_one_letter_code
_entity_poly.pdbx_strand_id
1 'polypeptide(L)'
;MCSAQYTVETINHPANYSLIPAIYSVVPAIYSQTLFTRQRLVYGCCECSRFENDKKQLYDGLFKMEKVLKDMMYSLYRAAPSLIRQLTLVGYLMYETKFTMVLCDSPAGYVTRITTLSSIDLPEEVDDISNQLLAILKAVYHGRLVMEESNKLVRKEIATYKK
;
A
#
# COMPACT_ATOMS: atom_id res chain seq x y z
N MET A 1 15.25 31.42 5.04
CA MET A 1 13.95 32.11 4.88
C MET A 1 13.50 31.94 3.43
N CYS A 2 12.51 31.09 3.18
CA CYS A 2 11.60 31.23 2.04
C CYS A 2 10.36 30.38 2.33
N SER A 3 9.25 31.07 2.58
CA SER A 3 7.92 30.52 2.84
C SER A 3 7.17 30.38 1.51
N ALA A 4 6.57 29.23 1.26
CA ALA A 4 5.53 29.10 0.23
C ALA A 4 4.25 28.58 0.91
N GLN A 5 3.30 29.49 1.09
CA GLN A 5 1.92 29.19 1.45
C GLN A 5 1.20 28.73 0.17
N TYR A 6 0.53 27.58 0.22
CA TYR A 6 -0.43 27.20 -0.81
C TYR A 6 -1.81 27.07 -0.17
N THR A 7 -2.68 27.99 -0.54
CA THR A 7 -4.10 28.06 -0.20
C THR A 7 -4.84 27.03 -1.07
N VAL A 8 -5.59 26.11 -0.46
CA VAL A 8 -6.48 25.19 -1.19
C VAL A 8 -7.91 25.60 -0.89
N GLU A 9 -8.58 26.18 -1.88
CA GLU A 9 -10.01 26.48 -1.84
C GLU A 9 -10.81 25.18 -1.83
N THR A 10 -11.62 25.01 -0.78
CA THR A 10 -12.56 23.90 -0.60
C THR A 10 -13.78 24.10 -1.49
N ILE A 11 -13.93 23.24 -2.51
CA ILE A 11 -15.22 23.02 -3.18
C ILE A 11 -16.03 22.04 -2.32
N ASN A 12 -17.12 22.56 -1.74
CA ASN A 12 -18.07 21.83 -0.91
C ASN A 12 -18.88 20.81 -1.74
N HIS A 13 -18.78 19.52 -1.42
CA HIS A 13 -19.89 18.58 -1.55
C HIS A 13 -19.78 17.44 -0.51
N PRO A 14 -20.90 16.94 0.05
CA PRO A 14 -20.89 16.17 1.27
C PRO A 14 -20.84 14.66 0.98
N ALA A 15 -19.72 14.02 1.27
CA ALA A 15 -19.66 12.57 1.45
C ALA A 15 -18.71 12.26 2.61
N ASN A 16 -19.31 11.81 3.71
CA ASN A 16 -18.65 11.40 4.96
C ASN A 16 -17.57 10.33 4.73
N TYR A 17 -16.30 10.75 4.72
CA TYR A 17 -15.18 9.89 5.10
C TYR A 17 -14.37 10.62 6.17
N SER A 18 -14.49 10.15 7.40
CA SER A 18 -13.74 10.64 8.56
C SER A 18 -12.24 10.48 8.33
N LEU A 19 -11.55 11.59 8.07
CA LEU A 19 -10.10 11.73 8.13
C LEU A 19 -9.66 11.55 9.58
N ILE A 20 -8.97 10.45 9.89
CA ILE A 20 -8.30 10.27 11.19
C ILE A 20 -6.90 10.90 11.08
N PRO A 21 -6.44 11.72 12.04
CA PRO A 21 -5.17 12.42 11.94
C PRO A 21 -4.00 11.45 11.97
N ALA A 22 -3.05 11.64 11.05
CA ALA A 22 -1.79 10.93 10.96
C ALA A 22 -0.96 11.13 12.24
N ILE A 23 -0.55 10.04 12.87
CA ILE A 23 0.44 10.02 13.95
C ILE A 23 1.81 10.28 13.31
N TYR A 24 2.30 11.50 13.43
CA TYR A 24 3.66 11.88 13.06
C TYR A 24 4.59 11.72 14.27
N SER A 25 5.61 10.86 14.18
CA SER A 25 6.83 11.02 14.98
C SER A 25 8.06 10.33 14.37
N VAL A 26 8.97 11.17 13.87
CA VAL A 26 10.45 11.12 13.98
C VAL A 26 11.21 9.87 13.50
N VAL A 27 11.55 9.86 12.20
CA VAL A 27 12.80 9.37 11.52
C VAL A 27 12.78 10.10 10.16
N PRO A 28 13.89 10.46 9.48
CA PRO A 28 13.82 11.10 8.14
C PRO A 28 13.21 10.12 7.12
N ALA A 29 11.88 10.09 7.06
CA ALA A 29 11.12 8.92 6.65
C ALA A 29 10.55 9.10 5.25
N ILE A 30 11.00 8.24 4.34
CA ILE A 30 10.19 7.82 3.19
C ILE A 30 8.78 7.47 3.71
N TYR A 31 7.74 8.14 3.21
CA TYR A 31 6.36 7.98 3.68
C TYR A 31 5.81 6.65 3.18
N SER A 32 5.69 5.65 4.06
CA SER A 32 4.82 4.50 3.79
C SER A 32 3.40 4.91 4.16
N GLN A 33 2.57 5.18 3.16
CA GLN A 33 1.17 5.56 3.34
C GLN A 33 0.30 4.30 3.38
N THR A 34 -0.53 4.18 4.42
CA THR A 34 -1.54 3.13 4.49
C THR A 34 -2.60 3.33 3.41
N LEU A 35 -2.88 2.29 2.63
CA LEU A 35 -3.85 2.36 1.52
C LEU A 35 -5.27 2.05 1.97
N PHE A 36 -5.44 0.95 2.71
CA PHE A 36 -6.76 0.47 3.10
C PHE A 36 -6.73 -0.05 4.53
N THR A 37 -7.49 0.61 5.41
CA THR A 37 -7.66 0.21 6.80
C THR A 37 -9.12 -0.13 7.07
N ARG A 38 -9.35 -1.28 7.71
CA ARG A 38 -10.67 -1.67 8.20
C ARG A 38 -10.51 -2.41 9.52
N GLN A 39 -11.36 -2.11 10.50
CA GLN A 39 -11.32 -2.77 11.82
C GLN A 39 -9.96 -2.66 12.54
N ARG A 40 -9.24 -1.55 12.31
CA ARG A 40 -7.86 -1.31 12.77
C ARG A 40 -6.82 -2.28 12.20
N LEU A 41 -7.16 -3.02 11.15
CA LEU A 41 -6.25 -3.84 10.37
C LEU A 41 -5.96 -3.15 9.05
N VAL A 42 -4.71 -3.25 8.61
CA VAL A 42 -4.24 -2.67 7.36
C VAL A 42 -4.10 -3.78 6.32
N TYR A 43 -4.59 -3.52 5.11
CA TYR A 43 -4.64 -4.49 4.01
C TYR A 43 -3.75 -4.11 2.83
N GLY A 44 -3.16 -2.92 2.86
CA GLY A 44 -2.17 -2.50 1.88
C GLY A 44 -1.45 -1.22 2.26
N CYS A 45 -0.29 -1.01 1.65
CA CYS A 45 0.55 0.15 1.86
C CYS A 45 1.20 0.63 0.55
N CYS A 46 1.58 1.90 0.50
CA CYS A 46 2.29 2.50 -0.61
C CYS A 46 3.55 3.17 -0.10
N GLU A 47 4.66 3.01 -0.79
CA GLU A 47 5.90 3.71 -0.52
C GLU A 47 6.26 4.56 -1.73
N CYS A 48 6.44 5.85 -1.49
CA CYS A 48 6.88 6.81 -2.50
C CYS A 48 8.21 7.41 -2.05
N SER A 49 9.23 7.33 -2.90
CA SER A 49 10.54 7.95 -2.65
C SER A 49 10.85 9.01 -3.69
N ARG A 50 11.62 10.03 -3.28
CA ARG A 50 11.85 11.28 -4.04
C ARG A 50 13.33 11.54 -4.37
N PHE A 51 14.16 10.50 -4.54
CA PHE A 51 15.61 10.69 -4.65
C PHE A 51 16.20 10.21 -5.97
N GLU A 52 16.95 11.09 -6.65
CA GLU A 52 17.73 10.90 -7.90
C GLU A 52 19.05 10.10 -7.73
N ASN A 53 19.26 9.45 -6.58
CA ASN A 53 20.52 8.74 -6.31
C ASN A 53 20.23 7.28 -5.96
N ASP A 54 20.50 6.40 -6.93
CA ASP A 54 20.40 4.92 -6.90
C ASP A 54 20.95 4.26 -5.63
N LYS A 55 21.86 4.94 -4.93
CA LYS A 55 22.43 4.46 -3.67
C LYS A 55 21.37 4.25 -2.59
N LYS A 56 20.26 5.01 -2.57
CA LYS A 56 19.24 4.82 -1.53
C LYS A 56 18.41 3.54 -1.75
N GLN A 57 18.15 3.14 -2.99
CA GLN A 57 17.54 1.84 -3.27
C GLN A 57 18.46 0.69 -2.87
N LEU A 58 19.78 0.85 -3.01
CA LEU A 58 20.76 -0.16 -2.60
C LEU A 58 20.97 -0.22 -1.08
N TYR A 59 20.93 0.92 -0.39
CA TYR A 59 21.17 1.04 1.07
C TYR A 59 19.90 0.84 1.93
N ASP A 60 18.73 1.34 1.51
CA ASP A 60 17.41 1.01 2.11
C ASP A 60 16.79 -0.26 1.47
N GLY A 61 17.46 -0.77 0.43
CA GLY A 61 17.54 -2.18 0.09
C GLY A 61 16.25 -2.88 -0.30
N LEU A 62 15.25 -2.19 -0.88
CA LEU A 62 13.93 -2.81 -1.18
C LEU A 62 13.50 -3.71 -0.01
N PHE A 63 13.66 -3.22 1.22
CA PHE A 63 13.44 -4.04 2.43
C PHE A 63 12.39 -3.41 3.33
N LYS A 64 12.20 -2.10 3.20
CA LYS A 64 11.25 -1.35 4.00
C LYS A 64 9.82 -1.79 3.70
N MET A 65 9.45 -1.88 2.44
CA MET A 65 8.13 -2.32 2.00
C MET A 65 7.82 -3.75 2.46
N GLU A 66 8.78 -4.65 2.33
CA GLU A 66 8.73 -6.05 2.71
C GLU A 66 8.56 -6.19 4.21
N LYS A 67 9.29 -5.39 4.99
CA LYS A 67 9.15 -5.32 6.44
C LYS A 67 7.76 -4.84 6.83
N VAL A 68 7.27 -3.75 6.23
CA VAL A 68 5.92 -3.22 6.50
C VAL A 68 4.85 -4.25 6.12
N LEU A 69 4.97 -4.89 4.96
CA LEU A 69 4.06 -5.96 4.52
C LEU A 69 4.07 -7.15 5.48
N LYS A 70 5.24 -7.56 5.99
CA LYS A 70 5.35 -8.63 7.01
C LYS A 70 4.73 -8.22 8.33
N ASP A 71 4.94 -7.00 8.82
CA ASP A 71 4.35 -6.51 10.07
C ASP A 71 2.81 -6.42 9.97
N MET A 72 2.29 -6.00 8.81
CA MET A 72 0.86 -6.01 8.51
C MET A 72 0.32 -7.45 8.43
N MET A 73 1.04 -8.37 7.78
CA MET A 73 0.66 -9.77 7.70
C MET A 73 0.59 -10.41 9.09
N TYR A 74 1.55 -10.10 9.96
CA TYR A 74 1.53 -10.54 11.35
C TYR A 74 0.34 -9.97 12.13
N SER A 75 -0.03 -8.72 11.87
CA SER A 75 -1.23 -8.11 12.47
C SER A 75 -2.51 -8.81 12.04
N LEU A 76 -2.61 -9.21 10.77
CA LEU A 76 -3.72 -10.03 10.26
C LEU A 76 -3.72 -11.45 10.85
N TYR A 77 -2.55 -12.08 10.96
CA TYR A 77 -2.39 -13.39 11.60
C TYR A 77 -2.93 -13.39 13.04
N ARG A 78 -2.62 -12.37 13.84
CA ARG A 78 -3.14 -12.26 15.22
C ARG A 78 -4.66 -12.11 15.27
N ALA A 79 -5.27 -11.52 14.25
CA ALA A 79 -6.71 -11.32 14.19
C ALA A 79 -7.48 -12.54 13.63
N ALA A 80 -6.87 -13.25 12.68
CA ALA A 80 -7.48 -14.39 11.98
C ALA A 80 -6.40 -15.44 11.59
N PRO A 81 -5.91 -16.23 12.56
CA PRO A 81 -4.75 -17.12 12.34
C PRO A 81 -5.04 -18.26 11.37
N SER A 82 -6.28 -18.74 11.31
CA SER A 82 -6.76 -19.79 10.39
C SER A 82 -6.68 -19.38 8.92
N LEU A 83 -6.75 -18.08 8.63
CA LEU A 83 -6.84 -17.54 7.28
C LEU A 83 -5.49 -17.16 6.67
N ILE A 84 -4.39 -17.27 7.41
CA ILE A 84 -3.08 -16.72 6.99
C ILE A 84 -2.62 -17.19 5.60
N ARG A 85 -2.99 -18.41 5.21
CA ARG A 85 -2.64 -18.99 3.90
C ARG A 85 -3.52 -18.52 2.73
N GLN A 86 -4.65 -17.90 3.04
CA GLN A 86 -5.61 -17.36 2.07
C GLN A 86 -5.50 -15.84 1.94
N LEU A 87 -4.70 -15.20 2.80
CA LEU A 87 -4.53 -13.76 2.79
C LEU A 87 -3.42 -13.34 1.83
N THR A 88 -3.71 -12.32 1.05
CA THR A 88 -2.74 -11.61 0.23
C THR A 88 -2.83 -10.12 0.54
N LEU A 89 -1.68 -9.52 0.76
CA LEU A 89 -1.50 -8.09 0.98
C LEU A 89 -0.91 -7.45 -0.27
N VAL A 90 -1.27 -6.18 -0.47
CA VAL A 90 -0.82 -5.39 -1.63
C VAL A 90 0.04 -4.22 -1.18
N GLY A 91 1.22 -4.12 -1.76
CA GLY A 91 2.13 -2.99 -1.67
C GLY A 91 2.21 -2.26 -3.02
N TYR A 92 2.34 -0.93 -3.00
CA TYR A 92 2.75 -0.16 -4.18
C TYR A 92 4.08 0.53 -3.91
N LEU A 93 4.98 0.44 -4.86
CA LEU A 93 6.26 1.10 -4.87
C LEU A 93 6.25 2.13 -5.99
N MET A 94 6.44 3.40 -5.64
CA MET A 94 6.59 4.49 -6.59
C MET A 94 7.97 5.10 -6.43
N TYR A 95 8.84 4.86 -7.41
CA TYR A 95 10.20 5.35 -7.44
C TYR A 95 10.45 6.04 -8.78
N GLU A 96 10.85 7.31 -8.74
CA GLU A 96 11.06 8.12 -9.95
C GLU A 96 9.83 8.07 -10.87
N THR A 97 9.99 7.56 -12.09
CA THR A 97 8.93 7.36 -13.08
C THR A 97 8.42 5.92 -13.09
N LYS A 98 8.68 5.10 -12.06
CA LYS A 98 8.26 3.69 -12.02
C LYS A 98 7.22 3.42 -10.96
N PHE A 99 6.15 2.77 -11.38
CA PHE A 99 5.08 2.26 -10.54
C PHE A 99 5.11 0.73 -10.51
N THR A 100 5.35 0.15 -9.34
CA THR A 100 5.50 -1.29 -9.16
C THR A 100 4.51 -1.80 -8.12
N MET A 101 3.74 -2.83 -8.46
CA MET A 101 2.91 -3.53 -7.49
C MET A 101 3.71 -4.67 -6.85
N VAL A 102 3.59 -4.81 -5.54
CA VAL A 102 4.17 -5.88 -4.74
C VAL A 102 3.03 -6.65 -4.07
N LEU A 103 3.07 -7.97 -4.11
CA LEU A 103 2.15 -8.85 -3.42
C LEU A 103 2.87 -9.58 -2.30
N CYS A 104 2.23 -9.71 -1.14
CA CYS A 104 2.75 -10.46 0.00
C CYS A 104 1.73 -11.51 0.44
N ASP A 105 2.13 -12.78 0.43
CA ASP A 105 1.32 -13.91 0.85
C ASP A 105 2.10 -14.91 1.71
N SER A 106 1.40 -15.80 2.42
CA SER A 106 2.04 -16.82 3.26
C SER A 106 1.56 -18.24 2.94
N PRO A 107 2.11 -18.90 1.91
CA PRO A 107 1.61 -20.20 1.48
C PRO A 107 1.78 -21.29 2.53
N ALA A 108 2.85 -21.23 3.33
CA ALA A 108 3.18 -22.23 4.35
C ALA A 108 2.86 -21.78 5.79
N GLY A 109 2.39 -20.53 6.00
CA GLY A 109 2.08 -19.96 7.32
C GLY A 109 3.28 -19.47 8.13
N TYR A 110 4.48 -20.03 7.94
CA TYR A 110 5.73 -19.57 8.58
C TYR A 110 6.70 -18.87 7.60
N VAL A 111 6.46 -19.00 6.29
CA VAL A 111 7.18 -18.28 5.24
C VAL A 111 6.26 -17.22 4.66
N THR A 112 6.78 -16.00 4.53
CA THR A 112 6.16 -14.92 3.76
C THR A 112 6.87 -14.81 2.43
N ARG A 113 6.11 -14.83 1.35
CA ARG A 113 6.61 -14.65 -0.01
C ARG A 113 6.24 -13.25 -0.46
N ILE A 114 7.22 -12.58 -1.04
CA ILE A 114 7.06 -11.29 -1.68
C ILE A 114 7.19 -11.51 -3.18
N THR A 115 6.15 -11.13 -3.93
CA THR A 115 6.11 -11.23 -5.39
C THR A 115 5.98 -9.83 -5.95
N THR A 116 7.02 -9.37 -6.64
CA THR A 116 7.01 -8.07 -7.31
C THR A 116 6.52 -8.25 -8.73
N LEU A 117 5.47 -7.53 -9.12
CA LEU A 117 4.97 -7.51 -10.49
C LEU A 117 5.83 -6.57 -11.36
N SER A 118 5.68 -6.65 -12.68
CA SER A 118 6.43 -5.79 -13.60
C SER A 118 6.16 -4.31 -13.31
N SER A 119 7.23 -3.52 -13.29
CA SER A 119 7.14 -2.07 -13.16
C SER A 119 6.44 -1.48 -14.40
N ILE A 120 5.56 -0.52 -14.15
CA ILE A 120 4.89 0.29 -15.15
C ILE A 120 5.54 1.66 -15.12
N ASP A 121 6.04 2.14 -16.25
CA ASP A 121 6.57 3.49 -16.33
C ASP A 121 5.41 4.51 -16.30
N LEU A 122 5.68 5.66 -15.68
CA LEU A 122 4.81 6.82 -15.62
C LEU A 122 5.00 7.63 -16.90
N PRO A 123 3.92 8.22 -17.45
CA PRO A 123 3.99 8.92 -18.73
C PRO A 123 4.91 10.13 -18.63
N GLU A 124 5.94 10.14 -19.47
CA GLU A 124 6.85 11.29 -19.65
C GLU A 124 6.26 12.31 -20.63
N GLU A 125 5.55 11.84 -21.65
CA GLU A 125 4.89 12.65 -22.67
C GLU A 125 3.36 12.56 -22.58
N VAL A 126 2.68 13.60 -23.08
CA VAL A 126 1.21 13.70 -23.04
C VAL A 126 0.54 12.57 -23.83
N ASP A 127 1.15 12.16 -24.93
CA ASP A 127 0.63 11.11 -25.82
C ASP A 127 0.62 9.73 -25.13
N ASP A 128 1.55 9.52 -24.18
CA ASP A 128 1.69 8.27 -23.42
C ASP A 128 0.73 8.16 -22.24
N ILE A 129 0.12 9.28 -21.80
CA ILE A 129 -0.77 9.32 -20.65
C ILE A 129 -1.88 8.29 -20.78
N SER A 130 -2.51 8.20 -21.95
CA SER A 130 -3.68 7.32 -22.13
C SER A 130 -3.34 5.84 -21.92
N ASN A 131 -2.17 5.39 -22.40
CA ASN A 131 -1.77 3.99 -22.34
C ASN A 131 -1.17 3.63 -20.97
N GLN A 132 -0.25 4.46 -20.47
CA GLN A 132 0.49 4.19 -19.23
C GLN A 132 -0.40 4.41 -17.99
N LEU A 133 -1.23 5.46 -17.98
CA LEU A 133 -2.19 5.67 -16.90
C LEU A 133 -3.24 4.56 -16.84
N LEU A 134 -3.69 4.05 -17.99
CA LEU A 134 -4.62 2.92 -18.02
C LEU A 134 -4.00 1.66 -17.39
N ALA A 135 -2.71 1.39 -17.63
CA ALA A 135 -2.00 0.28 -17.00
C ALA A 135 -1.91 0.45 -15.48
N ILE A 136 -1.57 1.66 -15.00
CA ILE A 136 -1.54 1.99 -13.58
C ILE A 136 -2.93 1.82 -12.95
N LEU A 137 -3.98 2.33 -13.58
CA LEU A 137 -5.36 2.19 -13.10
C LEU A 137 -5.80 0.73 -13.01
N LYS A 138 -5.43 -0.11 -13.98
CA LYS A 138 -5.69 -1.56 -13.92
C LYS A 138 -4.98 -2.21 -12.75
N ALA A 139 -3.71 -1.85 -12.50
CA ALA A 139 -2.95 -2.35 -11.35
C ALA A 139 -3.58 -1.90 -10.03
N VAL A 140 -3.92 -0.61 -9.88
CA VAL A 140 -4.59 -0.09 -8.68
C VAL A 140 -5.93 -0.78 -8.46
N TYR A 141 -6.72 -0.97 -9.51
CA TYR A 141 -8.00 -1.66 -9.44
C TYR A 141 -7.85 -3.13 -9.02
N HIS A 142 -6.87 -3.85 -9.58
CA HIS A 142 -6.60 -5.23 -9.18
C HIS A 142 -6.22 -5.34 -7.70
N GLY A 143 -5.32 -4.48 -7.23
CA GLY A 143 -4.95 -4.49 -5.81
C GLY A 143 -6.11 -4.14 -4.88
N ARG A 144 -7.02 -3.24 -5.30
CA ARG A 144 -8.27 -2.99 -4.59
C ARG A 144 -9.10 -4.27 -4.44
N LEU A 145 -9.27 -5.06 -5.50
CA LEU A 145 -10.05 -6.31 -5.42
C LEU A 145 -9.44 -7.30 -4.42
N VAL A 146 -8.10 -7.46 -4.44
CA VAL A 146 -7.37 -8.31 -3.50
C VAL A 146 -7.57 -7.83 -2.05
N MET A 147 -7.45 -6.51 -1.81
CA MET A 147 -7.66 -5.92 -0.49
C MET A 147 -9.11 -6.12 0.02
N GLU A 148 -10.10 -5.98 -0.85
CA GLU A 148 -11.51 -6.21 -0.51
C GLU A 148 -11.80 -7.68 -0.20
N GLU A 149 -11.20 -8.62 -0.95
CA GLU A 149 -11.34 -10.06 -0.72
C GLU A 149 -10.72 -10.48 0.62
N SER A 150 -9.48 -10.08 0.88
CA SER A 150 -8.80 -10.30 2.17
C SER A 150 -9.62 -9.74 3.34
N ASN A 151 -10.22 -8.55 3.19
CA ASN A 151 -11.10 -8.00 4.22
C ASN A 151 -12.36 -8.84 4.42
N LYS A 152 -13.02 -9.32 3.35
CA LYS A 152 -14.21 -10.17 3.44
C LYS A 152 -13.92 -11.46 4.22
N LEU A 153 -12.77 -12.10 3.98
CA LEU A 153 -12.36 -13.32 4.69
C LEU A 153 -12.17 -13.05 6.18
N VAL A 154 -11.35 -12.06 6.54
CA VAL A 154 -11.08 -11.69 7.94
C VAL A 154 -12.36 -11.30 8.69
N ARG A 155 -13.28 -10.59 8.01
CA ARG A 155 -14.58 -10.22 8.59
C ARG A 155 -15.44 -11.43 8.95
N LYS A 156 -15.49 -12.44 8.07
CA LYS A 156 -16.24 -13.67 8.33
C LYS A 156 -15.66 -14.40 9.53
N GLU A 157 -14.33 -14.52 9.59
CA GLU A 157 -13.66 -15.22 10.68
C GLU A 157 -13.90 -14.56 12.05
N ILE A 158 -13.71 -13.24 12.14
CA ILE A 158 -13.93 -12.49 13.37
C ILE A 158 -15.40 -12.56 13.81
N ALA A 159 -16.35 -12.62 12.88
CA ALA A 159 -17.77 -12.77 13.20
C ALA A 159 -18.11 -14.17 13.75
N THR A 160 -17.43 -15.22 13.27
CA THR A 160 -17.60 -16.59 13.75
C THR A 160 -17.16 -16.74 15.21
N TYR A 161 -16.02 -16.15 15.60
CA TYR A 161 -15.50 -16.24 16.97
C TYR A 161 -16.25 -15.39 18.02
N LYS A 162 -17.16 -14.50 17.59
CA LYS A 162 -17.97 -13.66 18.49
C LYS A 162 -19.32 -14.28 18.85
N LYS A 163 -19.65 -15.43 18.29
CA LYS A 163 -20.81 -16.24 18.68
C LYS A 163 -20.41 -17.26 19.74
#